data_AF-A0A0B2QNR5-F1
#
_entry.id   AF-A0A0B2QNR5-F1
#
_cell.length_a   1.000
_cell.length_b   1.000
_cell.length_c   1.000
_cell.angle_alpha   90.00
_cell.angle_beta   90.00
_cell.angle_gamma   90.00
#
_symmetry.space_group_name_H-M   'P 1'
#
loop_
_entity.id
_entity.type
_entity.pdbx_description
1 polymer ?
#
loop_
_entity_poly.entity_id
_entity_poly.type
_entity_poly.pdbx_seq_one_letter_code
_entity_poly.pdbx_strand_id
1 'polypeptide(L)'
;MKRESTYALSFLVLLLSSILFFNLVYPFDLQLLSRFAFLSSNVTPNNSHKSPLVEACDYSRGRWVWDETYHRQLYDENCPFLDPGFRCRQNGRKNERFRKWRWQPDGCDIPRFNASDLLERNRNGRIVFAGDSVGRNQWESLLCMLTQGVSNLSKIYEVNGNPISKHNGFLVMRFQEYNMTVEYYRTPFLCVIGRPPLNSSSNVRSTIRLDELHWYFNKWVAADVLVFNSGHWWNPDKTIKSGIYFQEGGRVNMTMNVKEAFRRSLQTWKSWTLHNLDPRSFVFFRSYSSVHFRQGH
;
A
#
# COMPACT_ATOMS: atom_id res chain seq x y z
N MET A 1 -16.91 -41.52 41.32
CA MET A 1 -16.32 -40.26 41.82
C MET A 1 -14.80 -40.15 41.70
N LYS A 2 -13.97 -41.18 41.97
CA LYS A 2 -12.49 -41.04 41.91
C LYS A 2 -11.89 -40.92 40.50
N ARG A 3 -12.48 -41.57 39.49
CA ARG A 3 -11.92 -41.67 38.13
C ARG A 3 -12.11 -40.41 37.28
N GLU A 4 -13.22 -39.69 37.43
CA GLU A 4 -13.45 -38.42 36.70
C GLU A 4 -12.59 -37.27 37.23
N SER A 5 -12.30 -37.27 38.53
CA SER A 5 -11.40 -36.30 39.15
C SER A 5 -9.96 -36.43 38.63
N THR A 6 -9.51 -37.66 38.31
CA THR A 6 -8.19 -37.89 37.71
C THR A 6 -8.09 -37.32 36.29
N TYR A 7 -9.13 -37.50 35.46
CA TYR A 7 -9.13 -36.93 34.10
C TYR A 7 -9.18 -35.41 34.10
N ALA A 8 -9.95 -34.81 35.01
CA ALA A 8 -10.00 -33.35 35.16
C ALA A 8 -8.63 -32.79 35.57
N LEU A 9 -7.92 -33.47 36.48
CA LEU A 9 -6.59 -33.06 36.92
C LEU A 9 -5.56 -33.20 35.79
N SER A 10 -5.59 -34.30 35.04
CA SER A 10 -4.71 -34.50 33.87
C SER A 10 -4.97 -33.46 32.78
N PHE A 11 -6.23 -33.09 32.53
CA PHE A 11 -6.57 -32.04 31.57
C PHE A 11 -6.06 -30.67 32.02
N LEU A 12 -6.19 -30.34 33.31
CA LEU A 12 -5.71 -29.08 33.86
C LEU A 12 -4.17 -28.96 33.76
N VAL A 13 -3.45 -30.05 34.02
CA VAL A 13 -1.99 -30.10 33.90
C VAL A 13 -1.55 -29.92 32.44
N LEU A 14 -2.23 -30.57 31.49
CA LEU A 14 -1.95 -30.40 30.06
C LEU A 14 -2.22 -28.96 29.60
N LEU A 15 -3.32 -28.35 30.05
CA LEU A 15 -3.66 -26.97 29.75
C LEU A 15 -2.63 -25.98 30.31
N LEU A 16 -2.22 -26.17 31.56
CA LEU A 16 -1.20 -25.31 32.18
C LEU A 16 0.16 -25.47 31.51
N SER A 17 0.53 -26.70 31.12
CA SER A 17 1.78 -26.96 30.41
C SER A 17 1.79 -26.33 29.01
N SER A 18 0.66 -26.32 28.30
CA SER A 18 0.56 -25.70 26.98
C SER A 18 0.62 -24.18 27.06
N ILE A 19 -0.01 -23.57 28.09
CA ILE A 19 0.08 -22.14 28.36
C ILE A 19 1.52 -21.73 28.72
N LEU A 20 2.20 -22.50 29.58
CA LEU A 20 3.60 -22.26 29.92
C LEU A 20 4.51 -22.37 28.69
N PHE A 21 4.32 -23.39 27.85
CA PHE A 21 5.07 -23.56 26.60
C PHE A 21 4.79 -22.41 25.62
N PHE A 22 3.54 -21.97 25.48
CA PHE A 22 3.19 -20.82 24.63
C PHE A 22 3.88 -19.53 25.10
N ASN A 23 3.90 -19.26 26.40
CA ASN A 23 4.57 -18.09 26.96
C ASN A 23 6.11 -18.18 26.89
N LEU A 24 6.67 -19.40 26.85
CA LEU A 24 8.11 -19.62 26.71
C LEU A 24 8.59 -19.42 25.26
N VAL A 25 7.79 -19.88 24.28
CA VAL A 25 8.11 -19.81 22.84
C VAL A 25 7.73 -18.45 22.24
N TYR A 26 6.67 -17.83 22.76
CA TYR A 26 6.25 -16.48 22.41
C TYR A 26 6.17 -15.65 23.69
N PRO A 27 7.30 -15.12 24.19
CA PRO A 27 7.23 -14.15 25.27
C PRO A 27 6.34 -13.00 24.79
N PHE A 28 5.21 -12.82 25.47
CA PHE A 28 4.28 -11.72 25.23
C PHE A 28 5.06 -10.42 25.37
N ASP A 29 5.48 -9.85 24.24
CA ASP A 29 6.23 -8.60 24.23
C ASP A 29 5.25 -7.44 24.47
N LEU A 30 5.24 -6.94 25.70
CA LEU A 30 4.44 -5.78 26.11
C LEU A 30 4.84 -4.50 25.33
N GLN A 31 6.00 -4.48 24.66
CA GLN A 31 6.40 -3.38 23.75
C GLN A 31 5.60 -3.38 22.44
N LEU A 32 4.90 -4.47 22.09
CA LEU A 32 4.01 -4.49 20.94
C LEU A 32 2.80 -3.56 21.16
N LEU A 33 2.27 -3.51 22.40
CA LEU A 33 1.18 -2.59 22.76
C LEU A 33 1.61 -1.12 22.72
N SER A 34 2.87 -0.80 23.01
CA SER A 34 3.35 0.58 22.95
C SER A 34 3.47 1.11 21.51
N ARG A 35 3.57 0.22 20.51
CA ARG A 35 3.57 0.60 19.08
C ARG A 35 2.16 0.70 18.47
N PHE A 36 1.14 0.19 19.16
CA PHE A 36 -0.27 0.32 18.79
C PHE A 36 -1.01 1.47 19.51
N ALA A 37 -0.32 2.27 20.33
CA ALA A 37 -0.88 3.44 21.03
C ALA A 37 -1.33 4.61 20.12
N PHE A 38 -1.40 4.41 18.80
CA PHE A 38 -1.89 5.38 17.82
C PHE A 38 -3.41 5.33 17.57
N LEU A 39 -4.18 4.52 18.32
CA LEU A 39 -5.64 4.45 18.20
C LEU A 39 -6.36 4.39 19.56
N SER A 40 -6.02 5.27 20.51
CA SER A 40 -6.95 5.64 21.59
C SER A 40 -6.55 6.97 22.25
N SER A 41 -7.08 8.08 21.75
CA SER A 41 -7.10 9.32 22.51
C SER A 41 -8.23 9.22 23.54
N ASN A 42 -7.87 8.90 24.79
CA ASN A 42 -8.55 9.34 26.00
C ASN A 42 -7.62 9.06 27.20
N VAL A 43 -6.74 10.02 27.50
CA VAL A 43 -5.95 10.01 28.74
C VAL A 43 -6.25 11.30 29.48
N THR A 44 -6.98 11.15 30.59
CA THR A 44 -7.04 12.13 31.68
C THR A 44 -5.64 12.33 32.27
N PRO A 45 -5.26 13.55 32.66
CA PRO A 45 -3.90 13.82 33.07
C PRO A 45 -3.70 13.39 34.52
N ASN A 46 -2.71 12.53 34.76
CA ASN A 46 -2.04 12.47 36.05
C ASN A 46 -0.55 12.74 35.87
N ASN A 47 -0.07 13.72 36.63
CA ASN A 47 1.26 14.29 36.56
C ASN A 47 2.32 13.32 37.10
N SER A 48 3.30 12.97 36.27
CA SER A 48 4.68 12.73 36.72
C SER A 48 5.63 12.73 35.52
N HIS A 49 6.51 13.74 35.48
CA HIS A 49 7.76 13.85 34.71
C HIS A 49 7.84 13.18 33.33
N LYS A 50 7.45 13.92 32.28
CA LYS A 50 7.77 13.57 30.89
C LYS A 50 9.13 14.16 30.49
N SER A 51 10.09 13.30 30.17
CA SER A 51 11.13 13.62 29.17
C SER A 51 10.46 14.18 27.92
N PRO A 52 11.06 15.13 27.16
CA PRO A 52 10.45 15.62 25.94
C PRO A 52 10.37 14.46 24.95
N LEU A 53 9.18 13.87 24.84
CA LEU A 53 8.80 13.03 23.72
C LEU A 53 9.03 13.89 22.48
N VAL A 54 10.00 13.54 21.64
CA VAL A 54 10.08 14.08 20.29
C VAL A 54 8.75 13.69 19.63
N GLU A 55 7.84 14.66 19.55
CA GLU A 55 6.52 14.46 18.96
C GLU A 55 6.73 14.00 17.52
N ALA A 56 6.15 12.84 17.17
CA ALA A 56 6.26 12.31 15.82
C ALA A 56 5.67 13.33 14.84
N CYS A 57 6.42 13.68 13.79
CA CYS A 57 5.97 14.70 12.85
C CYS A 57 4.76 14.23 12.04
N ASP A 58 3.69 15.03 12.05
CA ASP A 58 2.54 14.83 11.17
C ASP A 58 2.86 15.37 9.76
N TYR A 59 3.25 14.47 8.86
CA TYR A 59 3.52 14.80 7.46
C TYR A 59 2.27 15.11 6.63
N SER A 60 1.05 14.87 7.15
CA SER A 60 -0.20 15.09 6.42
C SER A 60 -0.67 16.54 6.45
N ARG A 61 -0.15 17.34 7.40
CA ARG A 61 -0.50 18.75 7.58
C ARG A 61 0.68 19.65 7.26
N GLY A 62 0.41 20.67 6.46
CA GLY A 62 1.45 21.56 5.97
C GLY A 62 0.98 22.41 4.81
N ARG A 63 1.95 22.90 4.04
CA ARG A 63 1.71 23.77 2.90
C ARG A 63 2.69 23.50 1.77
N TRP A 64 2.26 23.80 0.55
CA TRP A 64 3.15 23.88 -0.59
C TRP A 64 4.01 25.13 -0.48
N VAL A 65 5.33 24.97 -0.56
CA VAL A 65 6.30 26.06 -0.58
C VAL A 65 7.09 26.04 -1.87
N TRP A 66 7.43 27.23 -2.36
CA TRP A 66 8.19 27.41 -3.58
C TRP A 66 9.69 27.18 -3.31
N ASP A 67 10.32 26.34 -4.13
CA ASP A 67 11.75 26.04 -4.09
C ASP A 67 12.28 25.93 -5.53
N GLU A 68 13.06 26.94 -5.92
CA GLU A 68 13.69 27.04 -7.25
C GLU A 68 14.62 25.86 -7.57
N THR A 69 15.19 25.22 -6.55
CA THR A 69 16.19 24.16 -6.71
C THR A 69 15.61 22.74 -6.61
N TYR A 70 14.42 22.59 -6.04
CA TYR A 70 13.82 21.29 -5.73
C TYR A 70 13.71 20.35 -6.94
N HIS A 71 13.25 20.87 -8.08
CA HIS A 71 13.07 20.08 -9.30
C HIS A 71 14.37 19.46 -9.83
N ARG A 72 15.53 20.03 -9.50
CA ARG A 72 16.85 19.55 -9.95
C ARG A 72 17.37 18.38 -9.12
N GLN A 73 16.72 18.08 -7.99
CA GLN A 73 17.19 17.11 -7.01
C GLN A 73 16.48 15.75 -7.09
N LEU A 74 15.45 15.62 -7.95
CA LEU A 74 14.64 14.40 -8.04
C LEU A 74 14.89 13.63 -9.33
N TYR A 75 14.34 14.11 -10.46
CA TYR A 75 14.55 13.54 -11.79
C TYR A 75 13.93 14.46 -12.85
N ASP A 76 14.24 14.20 -14.13
CA ASP A 76 13.65 14.86 -15.28
C ASP A 76 12.98 13.88 -16.26
N GLU A 77 12.46 14.41 -17.36
CA GLU A 77 11.76 13.63 -18.38
C GLU A 77 12.69 12.77 -19.26
N ASN A 78 14.01 12.77 -19.00
CA ASN A 78 14.97 11.88 -19.65
C ASN A 78 15.05 10.51 -18.96
N CYS A 79 14.39 10.33 -17.81
CA CYS A 79 14.27 9.03 -17.18
C CYS A 79 13.67 7.99 -18.16
N PRO A 80 14.36 6.85 -18.42
CA PRO A 80 13.91 5.88 -19.41
C PRO A 80 12.64 5.13 -19.01
N PHE A 81 12.31 5.12 -17.71
CA PHE A 81 11.16 4.40 -17.15
C PHE A 81 9.89 5.25 -17.07
N LEU A 82 9.98 6.54 -17.42
CA LEU A 82 8.84 7.46 -17.40
C LEU A 82 7.95 7.22 -18.63
N ASP A 83 6.67 6.94 -18.40
CA ASP A 83 5.68 6.77 -19.48
C ASP A 83 5.67 8.00 -20.39
N PRO A 84 5.63 7.84 -21.72
CA PRO A 84 5.56 8.96 -22.65
C PRO A 84 4.43 9.93 -22.36
N GLY A 85 3.30 9.48 -21.82
CA GLY A 85 2.18 10.33 -21.43
C GLY A 85 2.48 11.27 -20.25
N PHE A 86 3.47 10.98 -19.41
CA PHE A 86 3.89 11.83 -18.30
C PHE A 86 5.03 12.78 -18.63
N ARG A 87 5.55 12.75 -19.86
CA ARG A 87 6.57 13.69 -20.35
C ARG A 87 5.93 15.02 -20.76
N CYS A 88 5.33 15.72 -19.79
CA CYS A 88 4.51 16.90 -20.03
C CYS A 88 5.20 17.97 -20.88
N ARG A 89 6.49 18.26 -20.65
CA ARG A 89 7.26 19.26 -21.40
C ARG A 89 7.51 18.78 -22.82
N GLN A 90 7.96 17.54 -23.01
CA GLN A 90 8.11 16.94 -24.34
C GLN A 90 6.76 16.89 -25.08
N ASN A 91 5.65 16.75 -24.36
CA ASN A 91 4.28 16.79 -24.88
C ASN A 91 3.70 18.22 -25.01
N GLY A 92 4.54 19.25 -24.99
CA GLY A 92 4.17 20.62 -25.34
C GLY A 92 3.78 21.55 -24.17
N ARG A 93 3.84 21.08 -22.92
CA ARG A 93 3.60 21.96 -21.76
C ARG A 93 4.75 22.96 -21.59
N LYS A 94 4.48 24.24 -21.87
CA LYS A 94 5.47 25.33 -21.77
C LYS A 94 5.78 25.77 -20.33
N ASN A 95 4.82 25.63 -19.41
CA ASN A 95 4.97 26.09 -18.03
C ASN A 95 5.55 24.97 -17.15
N GLU A 96 6.74 25.21 -16.58
CA GLU A 96 7.46 24.30 -15.67
C GLU A 96 7.33 24.64 -14.18
N ARG A 97 6.61 25.72 -13.83
CA ARG A 97 6.45 26.20 -12.44
C ARG A 97 5.90 25.12 -11.50
N PHE A 98 5.13 24.17 -12.02
CA PHE A 98 4.57 23.06 -11.23
C PHE A 98 5.63 22.16 -10.60
N ARG A 99 6.86 22.11 -11.15
CA ARG A 99 7.97 21.30 -10.62
C ARG A 99 8.71 21.96 -9.45
N LYS A 100 8.48 23.25 -9.22
CA LYS A 100 9.19 24.07 -8.21
C LYS A 100 8.46 24.13 -6.87
N TRP A 101 7.47 23.27 -6.66
CA TRP A 101 6.73 23.18 -5.40
C TRP A 101 7.20 21.96 -4.61
N ARG A 102 7.47 22.16 -3.33
CA ARG A 102 7.70 21.09 -2.35
C ARG A 102 6.69 21.18 -1.21
N TRP A 103 6.37 20.05 -0.61
CA TRP A 103 5.55 20.02 0.60
C TRP A 103 6.40 20.36 1.83
N GLN A 104 5.88 21.21 2.72
CA GLN A 104 6.48 21.56 4.01
C GLN A 104 5.48 21.25 5.13
N PRO A 105 5.74 20.22 5.97
CA PRO A 105 4.97 19.97 7.18
C PRO A 105 5.07 21.15 8.15
N ASP A 106 4.03 21.37 8.95
CA ASP A 106 3.98 22.52 9.87
C ASP A 106 4.93 22.38 11.07
N GLY A 107 5.19 21.14 11.53
CA GLY A 107 5.97 20.86 12.75
C GLY A 107 7.37 20.30 12.53
N CYS A 108 7.79 20.07 11.28
CA CYS A 108 9.12 19.54 10.99
C CYS A 108 9.53 19.77 9.53
N ASP A 109 10.81 19.49 9.25
CA ASP A 109 11.33 19.42 7.89
C ASP A 109 11.31 17.99 7.34
N ILE A 110 11.04 17.87 6.03
CA ILE A 110 11.22 16.62 5.29
C ILE A 110 12.70 16.53 4.89
N PRO A 111 13.42 15.47 5.29
CA PRO A 111 14.79 15.25 4.85
C PRO A 111 14.88 15.28 3.32
N ARG A 112 15.95 15.87 2.78
CA ARG A 112 16.19 15.85 1.35
C ARG A 112 16.35 14.41 0.88
N PHE A 113 15.71 14.08 -0.23
CA PHE A 113 15.78 12.74 -0.82
C PHE A 113 17.21 12.43 -1.26
N ASN A 114 17.69 11.24 -0.93
CA ASN A 114 18.97 10.71 -1.37
C ASN A 114 18.72 9.31 -1.96
N ALA A 115 18.92 9.18 -3.27
CA ALA A 115 18.66 7.94 -4.00
C ALA A 115 19.57 6.80 -3.53
N SER A 116 20.88 7.07 -3.37
CA SER A 116 21.85 6.08 -2.93
C SER A 116 21.58 5.59 -1.52
N ASP A 117 21.21 6.48 -0.60
CA ASP A 117 20.81 6.11 0.76
C ASP A 117 19.57 5.20 0.76
N LEU A 118 18.53 5.54 -0.02
CA LEU A 118 17.33 4.69 -0.10
C LEU A 118 17.63 3.34 -0.74
N LEU A 119 18.45 3.29 -1.79
CA LEU A 119 18.88 2.05 -2.45
C LEU A 119 19.66 1.15 -1.49
N GLU A 120 20.63 1.69 -0.75
CA GLU A 120 21.42 0.92 0.22
C GLU A 120 20.58 0.38 1.37
N ARG A 121 19.68 1.19 1.94
CA ARG A 121 18.78 0.74 3.01
C ARG A 121 17.84 -0.38 2.59
N ASN A 122 17.54 -0.48 1.29
CA ASN A 122 16.68 -1.52 0.73
C ASN A 122 17.45 -2.58 -0.06
N ARG A 123 18.78 -2.67 0.15
CA ARG A 123 19.61 -3.70 -0.48
C ARG A 123 19.10 -5.10 -0.11
N ASN A 124 19.03 -5.99 -1.11
CA ASN A 124 18.42 -7.33 -0.99
C ASN A 124 16.91 -7.32 -0.67
N GLY A 125 16.26 -6.16 -0.71
CA GLY A 125 14.87 -5.99 -0.34
C GLY A 125 13.92 -5.83 -1.53
N ARG A 126 12.62 -5.73 -1.21
CA ARG A 126 11.52 -5.61 -2.16
C ARG A 126 10.59 -4.48 -1.75
N ILE A 127 10.35 -3.55 -2.66
CA ILE A 127 9.30 -2.53 -2.54
C ILE A 127 8.17 -2.90 -3.49
N VAL A 128 6.97 -3.11 -2.95
CA VAL A 128 5.78 -3.54 -3.70
C VAL A 128 4.73 -2.44 -3.72
N PHE A 129 4.29 -2.06 -4.92
CA PHE A 129 3.12 -1.23 -5.16
C PHE A 129 1.97 -2.11 -5.64
N ALA A 130 0.80 -2.00 -5.03
CA ALA A 130 -0.38 -2.76 -5.42
C ALA A 130 -1.63 -1.87 -5.43
N GLY A 131 -2.27 -1.75 -6.59
CA GLY A 131 -3.43 -0.87 -6.69
C GLY A 131 -3.82 -0.45 -8.09
N ASP A 132 -4.34 0.77 -8.20
CA ASP A 132 -4.82 1.34 -9.46
C ASP A 132 -3.73 2.14 -10.21
N SER A 133 -4.13 2.79 -11.30
CA SER A 133 -3.22 3.57 -12.16
C SER A 133 -2.50 4.69 -11.44
N VAL A 134 -2.98 5.19 -10.30
CA VAL A 134 -2.27 6.25 -9.58
C VAL A 134 -1.17 5.69 -8.68
N GLY A 135 -1.32 4.46 -8.19
CA GLY A 135 -0.19 3.71 -7.60
C GLY A 135 0.90 3.43 -8.64
N ARG A 136 0.51 3.12 -9.88
CA ARG A 136 1.45 3.00 -11.01
C ARG A 136 2.28 4.27 -11.21
N ASN A 137 1.64 5.44 -11.16
CA ASN A 137 2.32 6.72 -11.31
C ASN A 137 3.34 6.96 -10.19
N GLN A 138 2.98 6.62 -8.94
CA GLN A 138 3.90 6.74 -7.81
C GLN A 138 5.09 5.77 -7.94
N TRP A 139 4.84 4.54 -8.41
CA TRP A 139 5.89 3.58 -8.73
C TRP A 139 6.85 4.11 -9.81
N GLU A 140 6.36 4.70 -10.90
CA GLU A 140 7.24 5.30 -11.94
C GLU A 140 8.08 6.44 -11.39
N SER A 141 7.44 7.30 -10.59
CA SER A 141 8.13 8.41 -9.94
C SER A 141 9.26 7.89 -9.06
N LEU A 142 9.02 6.84 -8.27
CA LEU A 142 10.04 6.21 -7.45
C LEU A 142 11.17 5.60 -8.30
N LEU A 143 10.86 4.88 -9.38
CA LEU A 143 11.89 4.35 -10.28
C LEU A 143 12.82 5.45 -10.77
N CYS A 144 12.25 6.56 -11.27
CA CYS A 144 13.02 7.69 -11.79
C CYS A 144 13.82 8.44 -10.70
N MET A 145 13.29 8.54 -9.49
CA MET A 145 14.06 9.08 -8.36
C MET A 145 15.25 8.18 -8.01
N LEU A 146 15.05 6.86 -8.01
CA LEU A 146 16.10 5.89 -7.69
C LEU A 146 17.19 5.83 -8.76
N THR A 147 16.89 6.09 -10.04
CA THR A 147 17.93 6.08 -11.08
C THR A 147 19.05 7.08 -10.85
N GLN A 148 18.81 8.15 -10.07
CA GLN A 148 19.86 9.12 -9.72
C GLN A 148 20.97 8.52 -8.86
N GLY A 149 20.71 7.41 -8.16
CA GLY A 149 21.67 6.71 -7.30
C GLY A 149 22.33 5.52 -7.98
N VAL A 150 22.16 5.33 -9.28
CA VAL A 150 22.67 4.17 -10.04
C VAL A 150 23.67 4.63 -11.08
N SER A 151 24.85 4.02 -11.08
CA SER A 151 25.94 4.41 -12.00
C SER A 151 25.70 3.94 -13.43
N ASN A 152 25.11 2.75 -13.61
CA ASN A 152 24.85 2.14 -14.90
C ASN A 152 23.38 1.75 -15.06
N LEU A 153 22.61 2.56 -15.79
CA LEU A 153 21.18 2.33 -16.00
C LEU A 153 20.85 1.01 -16.72
N SER A 154 21.79 0.41 -17.47
CA SER A 154 21.59 -0.91 -18.09
C SER A 154 21.48 -2.05 -17.06
N LYS A 155 21.86 -1.79 -15.80
CA LYS A 155 21.69 -2.71 -14.66
C LYS A 155 20.31 -2.61 -14.01
N ILE A 156 19.43 -1.78 -14.58
CA ILE A 156 18.03 -1.69 -14.19
C ILE A 156 17.18 -2.28 -15.33
N TYR A 157 16.42 -3.35 -15.03
CA TYR A 157 15.62 -4.04 -16.05
C TYR A 157 14.37 -4.70 -15.45
N GLU A 158 13.38 -4.96 -16.30
CA GLU A 158 12.20 -5.75 -15.92
C GLU A 158 12.55 -7.24 -15.95
N VAL A 159 12.31 -7.94 -14.86
CA VAL A 159 12.79 -9.33 -14.63
C VAL A 159 12.21 -10.33 -15.64
N ASN A 160 10.99 -10.13 -16.11
CA ASN A 160 10.29 -11.03 -17.01
C ASN A 160 10.45 -10.63 -18.50
N GLY A 161 11.23 -9.58 -18.79
CA GLY A 161 11.35 -9.02 -20.14
C GLY A 161 10.08 -8.34 -20.66
N ASN A 162 9.10 -8.08 -19.80
CA ASN A 162 7.87 -7.42 -20.19
C ASN A 162 8.16 -5.95 -20.52
N PRO A 163 7.64 -5.43 -21.65
CA PRO A 163 7.75 -4.01 -21.92
C PRO A 163 6.99 -3.24 -20.84
N ILE A 164 7.60 -2.16 -20.35
CA ILE A 164 6.99 -1.22 -19.40
C ILE A 164 5.87 -0.49 -20.12
N SER A 165 4.70 -1.12 -20.15
CA SER A 165 3.52 -0.69 -20.88
C SER A 165 2.34 -0.59 -19.93
N LYS A 166 1.25 0.04 -20.38
CA LYS A 166 0.03 0.26 -19.57
C LYS A 166 -0.82 -1.01 -19.38
N HIS A 167 -0.32 -2.17 -19.82
CA HIS A 167 -1.10 -3.39 -19.95
C HIS A 167 -1.19 -4.16 -18.63
N ASN A 168 -2.21 -5.03 -18.57
CA ASN A 168 -2.59 -5.82 -17.41
C ASN A 168 -1.42 -6.62 -16.83
N GLY A 169 -1.51 -6.98 -15.55
CA GLY A 169 -0.53 -7.85 -14.90
C GLY A 169 0.28 -7.12 -13.83
N PHE A 170 1.56 -7.44 -13.80
CA PHE A 170 2.52 -6.88 -12.86
C PHE A 170 3.89 -6.67 -13.54
N LEU A 171 4.70 -5.78 -12.98
CA LEU A 171 6.04 -5.45 -13.44
C LEU A 171 7.00 -5.54 -12.27
N VAL A 172 8.15 -6.20 -12.46
CA VAL A 172 9.20 -6.35 -11.44
C VAL A 172 10.46 -5.69 -11.95
N MET A 173 10.77 -4.47 -11.49
CA MET A 173 12.00 -3.79 -11.87
C MET A 173 13.11 -4.16 -10.91
N ARG A 174 14.20 -4.73 -11.43
CA ARG A 174 15.38 -5.12 -10.69
C ARG A 174 16.42 -4.00 -10.75
N PHE A 175 16.91 -3.58 -9.59
CA PHE A 175 18.11 -2.76 -9.44
C PHE A 175 19.27 -3.70 -9.10
N GLN A 176 19.99 -4.18 -10.13
CA GLN A 176 20.94 -5.29 -9.97
C GLN A 176 22.08 -4.98 -9.00
N GLU A 177 22.64 -3.75 -9.02
CA GLU A 177 23.73 -3.32 -8.13
C GLU A 177 23.38 -3.43 -6.64
N TYR A 178 22.09 -3.34 -6.32
CA TYR A 178 21.56 -3.38 -4.96
C TYR A 178 20.84 -4.69 -4.64
N ASN A 179 20.74 -5.60 -5.61
CA ASN A 179 19.94 -6.82 -5.50
C ASN A 179 18.51 -6.56 -4.98
N MET A 180 17.91 -5.45 -5.39
CA MET A 180 16.62 -4.95 -4.89
C MET A 180 15.57 -4.97 -6.01
N THR A 181 14.30 -5.18 -5.67
CA THR A 181 13.18 -4.97 -6.62
C THR A 181 12.26 -3.83 -6.22
N VAL A 182 11.72 -3.16 -7.25
CA VAL A 182 10.60 -2.23 -7.13
C VAL A 182 9.49 -2.74 -8.05
N GLU A 183 8.39 -3.18 -7.47
CA GLU A 183 7.36 -3.98 -8.14
C GLU A 183 6.04 -3.22 -8.20
N TYR A 184 5.28 -3.43 -9.28
CA TYR A 184 3.93 -2.91 -9.42
C TYR A 184 2.96 -4.03 -9.81
N TYR A 185 1.85 -4.13 -9.08
CA TYR A 185 0.76 -5.07 -9.34
C TYR A 185 -0.52 -4.30 -9.63
N ARG A 186 -1.07 -4.48 -10.85
CA ARG A 186 -2.33 -3.84 -11.25
C ARG A 186 -3.52 -4.55 -10.62
N THR A 187 -4.01 -4.01 -9.51
CA THR A 187 -5.18 -4.52 -8.78
C THR A 187 -6.07 -3.35 -8.35
N PRO A 188 -6.84 -2.73 -9.26
CA PRO A 188 -7.48 -1.45 -8.99
C PRO A 188 -8.48 -1.46 -7.83
N PHE A 189 -9.12 -2.60 -7.58
CA PHE A 189 -10.03 -2.81 -6.44
C PHE A 189 -9.37 -3.55 -5.27
N LEU A 190 -8.11 -3.98 -5.39
CA LEU A 190 -7.42 -4.96 -4.54
C LEU A 190 -8.09 -6.35 -4.43
N CYS A 191 -9.38 -6.44 -4.76
CA CYS A 191 -10.22 -7.62 -4.74
C CYS A 191 -10.22 -8.36 -6.08
N VAL A 192 -10.72 -9.59 -6.06
CA VAL A 192 -11.01 -10.36 -7.26
C VAL A 192 -12.18 -9.72 -8.02
N ILE A 193 -12.01 -9.56 -9.33
CA ILE A 193 -13.13 -9.37 -10.26
C ILE A 193 -13.33 -10.67 -11.02
N GLY A 194 -14.54 -11.20 -11.01
CA GLY A 194 -14.81 -12.51 -11.60
C GLY A 194 -16.19 -12.63 -12.22
N ARG A 195 -16.45 -13.83 -12.75
CA ARG A 195 -17.78 -14.20 -13.24
C ARG A 195 -18.78 -14.20 -12.07
N PRO A 196 -20.03 -13.76 -12.31
CA PRO A 196 -21.07 -13.84 -11.30
C PRO A 196 -21.44 -15.30 -10.98
N PRO A 197 -22.02 -15.57 -9.81
CA PRO A 197 -22.65 -16.85 -9.50
C PRO A 197 -23.69 -17.27 -10.55
N LEU A 198 -23.86 -18.58 -10.80
CA LEU A 198 -24.68 -19.16 -11.88
C LEU A 198 -26.13 -18.63 -11.94
N ASN A 199 -26.73 -18.26 -10.81
CA ASN A 199 -28.11 -17.80 -10.71
C ASN A 199 -28.24 -16.27 -10.58
N SER A 200 -27.21 -15.52 -11.00
CA SER A 200 -27.25 -14.07 -10.95
C SER A 200 -28.13 -13.50 -12.07
N SER A 201 -28.73 -12.34 -11.83
CA SER A 201 -29.52 -11.63 -12.84
C SER A 201 -28.69 -11.35 -14.10
N SER A 202 -29.33 -11.38 -15.27
CA SER A 202 -28.68 -11.20 -16.58
C SER A 202 -28.00 -9.85 -16.77
N ASN A 203 -28.37 -8.85 -15.98
CA ASN A 203 -27.73 -7.53 -15.97
C ASN A 203 -26.41 -7.49 -15.18
N VAL A 204 -26.06 -8.55 -14.44
CA VAL A 204 -24.79 -8.69 -13.74
C VAL A 204 -23.77 -9.31 -14.70
N ARG A 205 -22.89 -8.49 -15.27
CA ARG A 205 -21.82 -8.94 -16.17
C ARG A 205 -20.64 -9.53 -15.42
N SER A 206 -20.31 -8.99 -14.25
CA SER A 206 -19.18 -9.45 -13.41
C SER A 206 -19.41 -9.03 -11.97
N THR A 207 -18.64 -9.60 -11.04
CA THR A 207 -18.69 -9.26 -9.62
C THR A 207 -17.32 -8.90 -9.08
N ILE A 208 -17.27 -7.89 -8.20
CA ILE A 208 -16.14 -7.63 -7.31
C ILE A 208 -16.43 -8.38 -6.00
N ARG A 209 -15.57 -9.32 -5.65
CA ARG A 209 -15.71 -10.15 -4.44
C ARG A 209 -15.06 -9.44 -3.27
N LEU A 210 -15.87 -8.84 -2.40
CA LEU A 210 -15.39 -7.95 -1.34
C LEU A 210 -14.64 -8.69 -0.22
N ASP A 211 -14.87 -9.98 -0.10
CA ASP A 211 -14.29 -10.93 0.85
C ASP A 211 -13.06 -11.67 0.29
N GLU A 212 -12.67 -11.42 -0.97
CA GLU A 212 -11.54 -12.10 -1.62
C GLU A 212 -10.57 -11.08 -2.24
N LEU A 213 -9.33 -11.06 -1.72
CA LEU A 213 -8.24 -10.31 -2.36
C LEU A 213 -7.83 -10.94 -3.68
N HIS A 214 -7.39 -10.09 -4.60
CA HIS A 214 -6.80 -10.54 -5.86
C HIS A 214 -5.66 -11.53 -5.61
N TRP A 215 -5.54 -12.57 -6.44
CA TRP A 215 -4.59 -13.68 -6.28
C TRP A 215 -3.10 -13.29 -6.23
N TYR A 216 -2.78 -12.02 -6.46
CA TYR A 216 -1.44 -11.48 -6.25
C TYR A 216 -1.07 -11.31 -4.78
N PHE A 217 -2.00 -11.48 -3.84
CA PHE A 217 -1.72 -11.39 -2.41
C PHE A 217 -0.51 -12.25 -2.01
N ASN A 218 -0.38 -13.46 -2.54
CA ASN A 218 0.77 -14.35 -2.30
C ASN A 218 2.11 -13.78 -2.78
N LYS A 219 2.10 -12.90 -3.79
CA LYS A 219 3.31 -12.26 -4.31
C LYS A 219 3.72 -11.02 -3.50
N TRP A 220 2.78 -10.43 -2.77
CA TRP A 220 3.04 -9.27 -1.91
C TRP A 220 3.66 -9.68 -0.58
N VAL A 221 3.39 -10.90 -0.12
CA VAL A 221 3.98 -11.47 1.09
C VAL A 221 5.51 -11.42 1.00
N ALA A 222 6.14 -11.16 2.15
CA ALA A 222 7.58 -11.02 2.34
C ALA A 222 8.23 -9.82 1.60
N ALA A 223 7.45 -8.81 1.21
CA ALA A 223 8.03 -7.53 0.81
C ALA A 223 8.40 -6.69 2.04
N ASP A 224 9.51 -5.97 1.98
CA ASP A 224 9.99 -5.11 3.06
C ASP A 224 9.18 -3.81 3.15
N VAL A 225 8.74 -3.29 2.00
CA VAL A 225 7.89 -2.11 1.90
C VAL A 225 6.72 -2.40 0.99
N LEU A 226 5.50 -2.14 1.45
CA LEU A 226 4.27 -2.29 0.69
C LEU A 226 3.51 -0.97 0.63
N VAL A 227 3.17 -0.53 -0.59
CA VAL A 227 2.38 0.67 -0.84
C VAL A 227 1.11 0.27 -1.59
N PHE A 228 0.00 0.22 -0.87
CA PHE A 228 -1.31 -0.07 -1.42
C PHE A 228 -2.02 1.21 -1.82
N ASN A 229 -2.84 1.15 -2.87
CA ASN A 229 -3.79 2.21 -3.16
C ASN A 229 -5.05 1.68 -3.85
N SER A 230 -6.18 2.32 -3.59
CA SER A 230 -7.42 2.03 -4.30
C SER A 230 -8.39 3.20 -4.14
N GLY A 231 -9.19 3.48 -5.17
CA GLY A 231 -10.21 4.53 -5.09
C GLY A 231 -10.78 4.95 -6.44
N HIS A 232 -9.94 5.18 -7.45
CA HIS A 232 -10.43 5.75 -8.72
C HIS A 232 -11.30 4.83 -9.57
N TRP A 233 -11.33 3.55 -9.22
CA TRP A 233 -12.21 2.55 -9.81
C TRP A 233 -13.51 2.34 -9.03
N TRP A 234 -13.55 2.80 -7.78
CA TRP A 234 -14.74 2.77 -6.93
C TRP A 234 -15.66 3.95 -7.24
N ASN A 235 -16.32 3.90 -8.39
CA ASN A 235 -17.40 4.83 -8.75
C ASN A 235 -18.49 4.10 -9.56
N PRO A 236 -19.73 4.64 -9.62
CA PRO A 236 -20.84 3.98 -10.31
C PRO A 236 -20.60 3.69 -11.79
N ASP A 237 -19.89 4.58 -12.50
CA ASP A 237 -19.64 4.43 -13.94
C ASP A 237 -18.76 3.22 -14.24
N LYS A 238 -17.70 3.03 -13.45
CA LYS A 238 -16.76 1.91 -13.56
C LYS A 238 -17.22 0.62 -12.88
N THR A 239 -18.34 0.66 -12.16
CA THR A 239 -18.90 -0.50 -11.45
C THR A 239 -20.32 -0.81 -11.95
N ILE A 240 -21.33 -0.31 -11.24
CA ILE A 240 -22.74 -0.65 -11.40
C ILE A 240 -23.23 -0.37 -12.82
N LYS A 241 -22.94 0.80 -13.40
CA LYS A 241 -23.37 1.15 -14.76
C LYS A 241 -22.67 0.31 -15.84
N SER A 242 -21.50 -0.25 -15.52
CA SER A 242 -20.79 -1.20 -16.38
C SER A 242 -21.25 -2.65 -16.17
N GLY A 243 -22.28 -2.89 -15.35
CA GLY A 243 -22.79 -4.21 -15.01
C GLY A 243 -21.90 -4.98 -14.02
N ILE A 244 -21.02 -4.29 -13.30
CA ILE A 244 -20.14 -4.88 -12.29
C ILE A 244 -20.71 -4.60 -10.91
N TYR A 245 -21.17 -5.65 -10.23
CA TYR A 245 -21.80 -5.56 -8.90
C TYR A 245 -20.91 -6.14 -7.81
N PHE A 246 -21.36 -6.08 -6.57
CA PHE A 246 -20.59 -6.52 -5.41
C PHE A 246 -21.07 -7.89 -4.94
N GLN A 247 -20.11 -8.75 -4.59
CA GLN A 247 -20.35 -10.09 -4.08
C GLN A 247 -19.67 -10.26 -2.72
N GLU A 248 -20.34 -10.98 -1.83
CA GLU A 248 -19.80 -11.42 -0.54
C GLU A 248 -20.46 -12.76 -0.17
N GLY A 249 -19.69 -13.72 0.34
CA GLY A 249 -20.21 -15.04 0.73
C GLY A 249 -20.88 -15.80 -0.42
N GLY A 250 -20.39 -15.62 -1.65
CA GLY A 250 -20.95 -16.24 -2.86
C GLY A 250 -22.29 -15.65 -3.33
N ARG A 251 -22.76 -14.54 -2.74
CA ARG A 251 -24.04 -13.90 -3.09
C ARG A 251 -23.80 -12.50 -3.66
N VAL A 252 -24.52 -12.16 -4.73
CA VAL A 252 -24.47 -10.82 -5.33
C VAL A 252 -25.44 -9.89 -4.61
N ASN A 253 -24.99 -8.71 -4.21
CA ASN A 253 -25.84 -7.65 -3.69
C ASN A 253 -25.94 -6.50 -4.69
N MET A 254 -27.04 -6.43 -5.41
CA MET A 254 -27.29 -5.40 -6.42
C MET A 254 -27.73 -4.04 -5.83
N THR A 255 -28.08 -4.01 -4.55
CA THR A 255 -28.53 -2.79 -3.84
C THR A 255 -27.39 -2.09 -3.10
N MET A 256 -26.24 -2.77 -2.94
CA MET A 256 -25.08 -2.21 -2.25
C MET A 256 -24.48 -1.05 -3.04
N ASN A 257 -24.31 0.09 -2.37
CA ASN A 257 -23.67 1.24 -2.98
C ASN A 257 -22.13 1.11 -2.95
N VAL A 258 -21.47 1.88 -3.82
CA VAL A 258 -20.02 1.84 -4.04
C VAL A 258 -19.22 2.18 -2.77
N LYS A 259 -19.69 3.12 -1.95
CA LYS A 259 -18.98 3.54 -0.73
C LYS A 259 -18.97 2.42 0.30
N GLU A 260 -20.11 1.76 0.49
CA GLU A 260 -20.22 0.60 1.38
C GLU A 260 -19.37 -0.56 0.88
N ALA A 261 -19.41 -0.85 -0.42
CA ALA A 261 -18.57 -1.88 -1.02
C ALA A 261 -17.07 -1.60 -0.83
N PHE A 262 -16.64 -0.35 -1.02
CA PHE A 262 -15.26 0.06 -0.79
C PHE A 262 -14.86 -0.06 0.69
N ARG A 263 -15.75 0.32 1.61
CA ARG A 263 -15.49 0.15 3.05
C ARG A 263 -15.27 -1.32 3.41
N ARG A 264 -16.09 -2.23 2.86
CA ARG A 264 -15.98 -3.67 3.10
C ARG A 264 -14.69 -4.26 2.51
N SER A 265 -14.33 -3.91 1.28
CA SER A 265 -13.07 -4.38 0.68
C SER A 265 -11.85 -3.92 1.49
N LEU A 266 -11.88 -2.71 2.05
CA LEU A 266 -10.82 -2.24 2.95
C LEU A 266 -10.75 -3.04 4.26
N GLN A 267 -11.86 -3.55 4.78
CA GLN A 267 -11.83 -4.43 5.96
C GLN A 267 -11.18 -5.77 5.62
N THR A 268 -11.49 -6.35 4.46
CA THR A 268 -10.85 -7.57 3.97
C THR A 268 -9.35 -7.37 3.77
N TRP A 269 -8.94 -6.27 3.13
CA TRP A 269 -7.53 -5.89 2.98
C TRP A 269 -6.85 -5.74 4.34
N LYS A 270 -7.45 -4.96 5.26
CA LYS A 270 -6.90 -4.75 6.61
C LYS A 270 -6.71 -6.07 7.35
N SER A 271 -7.73 -6.93 7.34
CA SER A 271 -7.65 -8.25 7.98
C SER A 271 -6.52 -9.08 7.39
N TRP A 272 -6.42 -9.15 6.06
CA TRP A 272 -5.33 -9.88 5.40
C TRP A 272 -3.96 -9.32 5.79
N THR A 273 -3.77 -8.00 5.76
CA THR A 273 -2.52 -7.32 6.13
C THR A 273 -2.07 -7.69 7.54
N LEU A 274 -2.99 -7.68 8.52
CA LEU A 274 -2.67 -7.98 9.91
C LEU A 274 -2.28 -9.44 10.15
N HIS A 275 -2.78 -10.37 9.34
CA HIS A 275 -2.54 -11.81 9.53
C HIS A 275 -1.42 -12.38 8.66
N ASN A 276 -1.07 -11.74 7.54
CA ASN A 276 -0.20 -12.34 6.51
C ASN A 276 1.12 -11.61 6.28
N LEU A 277 1.28 -10.37 6.77
CA LEU A 277 2.51 -9.61 6.56
C LEU A 277 3.44 -9.72 7.77
N ASP A 278 4.74 -9.66 7.49
CA ASP A 278 5.77 -9.61 8.54
C ASP A 278 5.61 -8.31 9.35
N PRO A 279 5.58 -8.35 10.69
CA PRO A 279 5.52 -7.14 11.52
C PRO A 279 6.67 -6.16 11.29
N ARG A 280 7.77 -6.60 10.67
CA ARG A 280 8.93 -5.78 10.29
C ARG A 280 8.74 -5.05 8.97
N SER A 281 7.78 -5.46 8.14
CA SER A 281 7.47 -4.79 6.88
C SER A 281 6.83 -3.42 7.12
N PHE A 282 7.20 -2.43 6.31
CA PHE A 282 6.54 -1.13 6.30
C PHE A 282 5.34 -1.16 5.36
N VAL A 283 4.13 -0.95 5.90
CA VAL A 283 2.89 -1.00 5.13
C VAL A 283 2.23 0.37 5.06
N PHE A 284 2.00 0.84 3.84
CA PHE A 284 1.35 2.11 3.55
C PHE A 284 0.07 1.89 2.76
N PHE A 285 -0.96 2.67 3.07
CA PHE A 285 -2.14 2.81 2.22
C PHE A 285 -2.24 4.27 1.76
N ARG A 286 -2.02 4.51 0.47
CA ARG A 286 -2.11 5.82 -0.14
C ARG A 286 -3.57 6.28 -0.18
N SER A 287 -3.81 7.51 0.30
CA SER A 287 -5.13 8.14 0.25
C SER A 287 -5.58 8.44 -1.19
N TYR A 288 -6.85 8.84 -1.33
CA TYR A 288 -7.44 9.15 -2.63
C TYR A 288 -6.75 10.36 -3.30
N SER A 289 -6.42 10.25 -4.58
CA SER A 289 -5.90 11.37 -5.36
C SER A 289 -7.05 12.27 -5.80
N SER A 290 -6.97 13.59 -5.60
CA SER A 290 -7.97 14.49 -6.16
C SER A 290 -7.96 14.46 -7.69
N VAL A 291 -9.14 14.67 -8.28
CA VAL A 291 -9.29 14.83 -9.73
C VAL A 291 -9.72 16.26 -10.00
N HIS A 292 -9.10 16.90 -10.99
CA HIS A 292 -9.35 18.29 -11.34
C HIS A 292 -9.75 18.38 -12.82
N PHE A 293 -11.01 18.73 -13.07
CA PHE A 293 -11.54 18.98 -14.41
C PHE A 293 -11.82 20.47 -14.57
N ARG A 294 -11.51 21.04 -15.73
CA ARG A 294 -11.90 22.41 -16.08
C ARG A 294 -13.26 22.31 -16.77
N GLN A 295 -14.24 23.09 -16.29
CA GLN A 295 -15.64 23.11 -16.78
C GLN A 295 -16.53 21.89 -16.42
N GLY A 296 -16.13 21.04 -15.48
CA GLY A 296 -17.07 20.16 -14.77
C GLY A 296 -17.67 18.99 -15.56
N HIS A 297 -17.06 18.59 -16.68
CA HIS A 297 -17.44 17.41 -17.44
C HIS A 297 -16.24 16.49 -17.66
#